data_AF-A0A2I0WCG2-F1
#
_entry.id   AF-A0A2I0WCG2-F1
#
_cell.length_a   1.000
_cell.length_b   1.000
_cell.length_c   1.000
_cell.angle_alpha   90.00
_cell.angle_beta   90.00
_cell.angle_gamma   90.00
#
_symmetry.space_group_name_H-M   'P 1'
#
loop_
_entity.id
_entity.type
_entity.pdbx_description
1 polymer ?
#
loop_
_entity_poly.entity_id
_entity_poly.type
_entity_poly.pdbx_seq_one_letter_code
_entity_poly.pdbx_strand_id
1 'polypeptide(L)'
;MQPGAILNFSSKFFVDYCRWNGQYIKFKKSMILFCKVVSKRRRRRFNKELGLRNVYKITYLGVNIGLRIIKAYDIQFILDKAMHTLNTWASRLLSLA
;
A
#
# COMPACT_ATOMS: atom_id res chain seq x y z
N MET A 1 -20.96 1.22 5.70
CA MET A 1 -20.64 0.84 4.31
C MET A 1 -21.52 -0.35 4.03
N GLN A 2 -22.67 -0.13 3.39
CA GLN A 2 -23.73 -1.14 3.30
C GLN A 2 -23.31 -2.32 2.40
N PRO A 3 -23.72 -3.55 2.74
CA PRO A 3 -23.43 -4.76 1.97
C PRO A 3 -24.42 -4.87 0.81
N GLY A 4 -24.13 -4.23 -0.33
CA GLY A 4 -25.03 -4.27 -1.48
C GLY A 4 -24.42 -3.85 -2.82
N ALA A 5 -23.10 -3.70 -2.90
CA ALA A 5 -22.43 -3.39 -4.16
C ALA A 5 -22.11 -4.69 -4.90
N ILE A 6 -22.73 -4.88 -6.06
CA ILE A 6 -22.45 -5.95 -7.01
C ILE A 6 -20.93 -5.99 -7.27
N LEU A 7 -20.24 -6.98 -6.70
CA LEU A 7 -18.84 -7.23 -6.96
C LEU A 7 -18.72 -7.68 -8.42
N ASN A 8 -18.12 -6.86 -9.29
CA ASN A 8 -17.80 -7.26 -10.66
C ASN A 8 -16.89 -8.49 -10.64
N PHE A 9 -16.93 -9.32 -11.68
CA PHE A 9 -16.23 -10.61 -11.77
C PHE A 9 -14.78 -10.57 -11.25
N SER A 10 -13.99 -9.57 -11.64
CA SER A 10 -12.60 -9.41 -11.18
C SER A 10 -12.46 -9.15 -9.69
N SER A 11 -13.36 -8.36 -9.09
CA SER A 11 -13.37 -8.14 -7.63
C SER A 11 -13.82 -9.38 -6.87
N LYS A 12 -14.77 -10.14 -7.44
CA LYS A 12 -15.24 -11.40 -6.88
C LYS A 12 -14.14 -12.46 -6.87
N PHE A 13 -13.34 -12.55 -7.94
CA PHE A 13 -12.19 -13.46 -8.02
C PHE A 13 -11.22 -13.30 -6.83
N PHE A 14 -10.79 -12.06 -6.55
CA PHE A 14 -9.87 -11.82 -5.44
C PHE A 14 -10.50 -12.16 -4.08
N VAL A 15 -11.78 -11.83 -3.89
CA VAL A 15 -12.51 -12.15 -2.65
C VAL A 15 -12.62 -13.65 -2.44
N ASP A 16 -13.01 -14.39 -3.48
CA ASP A 16 -13.17 -15.85 -3.42
C ASP A 16 -11.81 -16.53 -3.20
N TYR A 17 -10.78 -16.11 -3.93
CA TYR A 17 -9.41 -16.61 -3.74
C TYR A 17 -8.88 -16.38 -2.32
N CYS A 18 -9.03 -15.17 -1.77
CA CYS A 18 -8.61 -14.89 -0.39
C CYS A 18 -9.44 -15.71 0.60
N ARG A 19 -10.75 -15.85 0.38
CA ARG A 19 -11.64 -16.64 1.24
C ARG A 19 -11.27 -18.13 1.25
N TRP A 20 -10.85 -18.70 0.13
CA TRP A 20 -10.36 -20.09 0.08
C TRP A 20 -9.15 -20.31 0.98
N ASN A 21 -8.32 -19.28 1.16
CA ASN A 21 -7.17 -19.30 2.05
C ASN A 21 -7.52 -18.84 3.49
N GLY A 22 -8.80 -18.67 3.82
CA GLY A 22 -9.24 -18.14 5.12
C GLY A 22 -8.93 -16.66 5.36
N GLN A 23 -8.57 -15.93 4.31
CA GLN A 23 -8.17 -14.52 4.38
C GLN A 23 -9.30 -13.58 3.95
N TYR A 24 -9.27 -12.35 4.48
CA TYR A 24 -10.23 -11.30 4.12
C TYR A 24 -9.52 -10.04 3.61
N ILE A 25 -10.04 -9.48 2.51
CA ILE A 25 -9.50 -8.27 1.90
C ILE A 25 -10.05 -7.02 2.61
N LYS A 26 -9.16 -6.25 3.24
CA LYS A 26 -9.51 -4.93 3.79
C LYS A 26 -9.49 -3.87 2.69
N PHE A 27 -10.56 -3.79 1.89
CA PHE A 27 -10.69 -2.83 0.79
C PHE A 27 -10.39 -1.37 1.15
N LYS A 28 -10.69 -0.95 2.39
CA LYS A 28 -10.36 0.41 2.88
C LYS A 28 -8.85 0.69 2.94
N LYS A 29 -8.03 -0.34 3.16
CA LYS A 29 -6.56 -0.25 3.19
C LYS A 29 -5.93 -0.58 1.84
N SER A 30 -6.67 -1.26 0.97
CA SER A 30 -6.22 -1.63 -0.36
C SER A 30 -6.28 -0.43 -1.32
N MET A 31 -5.26 -0.32 -2.18
CA MET A 31 -5.11 0.78 -3.14
C MET A 31 -4.55 0.23 -4.46
N ILE A 32 -4.75 0.96 -5.55
CA ILE A 32 -4.15 0.63 -6.85
C ILE A 32 -3.21 1.76 -7.29
N LEU A 33 -2.00 1.38 -7.69
CA LEU A 33 -1.03 2.24 -8.36
C LEU A 33 -0.95 1.81 -9.83
N PHE A 34 -1.22 2.71 -10.78
CA PHE A 34 -1.14 2.40 -12.21
C PHE A 34 0.14 2.95 -12.84
N CYS A 35 0.90 2.11 -13.53
CA CYS A 35 2.03 2.54 -14.33
C CYS A 35 1.64 3.61 -15.37
N LYS A 36 2.59 4.47 -15.76
CA LYS A 36 2.36 5.57 -16.72
C LYS A 36 1.78 5.07 -18.05
N VAL A 37 2.19 3.89 -18.49
CA VAL A 37 1.72 3.20 -19.71
C VAL A 37 0.21 2.96 -19.76
N VAL A 38 -0.45 2.80 -18.60
CA VAL A 38 -1.88 2.48 -18.57
C VAL A 38 -2.69 3.73 -18.90
N SER A 39 -3.50 3.67 -19.96
CA SER A 39 -4.34 4.81 -20.38
C SER A 39 -5.38 5.19 -19.32
N LYS A 40 -5.73 6.49 -19.26
CA LYS A 40 -6.72 7.01 -18.30
C LYS A 40 -8.07 6.29 -18.37
N ARG A 41 -8.50 5.93 -19.59
CA ARG A 41 -9.73 5.14 -19.81
C ARG A 41 -9.66 3.78 -19.14
N ARG A 42 -8.53 3.07 -19.30
CA ARG A 42 -8.32 1.76 -18.69
C ARG A 42 -8.25 1.84 -17.17
N ARG A 43 -7.58 2.87 -16.61
CA ARG A 43 -7.54 3.12 -15.16
C ARG A 43 -8.93 3.33 -14.56
N ARG A 44 -9.77 4.15 -15.23
CA ARG A 44 -11.16 4.40 -14.79
C ARG A 44 -11.99 3.13 -14.79
N ARG A 45 -11.85 2.30 -15.82
CA ARG A 45 -12.52 0.99 -15.90
C ARG A 45 -12.13 0.09 -14.72
N PHE A 46 -10.82 -0.09 -14.49
CA PHE A 46 -10.34 -0.90 -13.37
C PHE A 46 -10.77 -0.37 -12.00
N ASN A 47 -10.73 0.95 -11.78
CA ASN A 47 -11.22 1.53 -10.51
C ASN A 47 -12.71 1.26 -10.29
N LYS A 48 -13.53 1.35 -11.34
CA LYS A 48 -14.97 1.04 -11.25
C LYS A 48 -15.19 -0.46 -10.99
N GLU A 49 -14.39 -1.31 -11.63
CA GLU A 49 -14.50 -2.76 -11.49
C GLU A 49 -14.08 -3.27 -10.10
N LEU A 50 -12.98 -2.73 -9.57
CA LEU A 50 -12.37 -3.19 -8.31
C LEU A 50 -12.80 -2.39 -7.08
N GLY A 51 -13.37 -1.19 -7.25
CA GLY A 51 -13.78 -0.32 -6.14
C GLY A 51 -12.63 0.18 -5.27
N LEU A 52 -11.39 0.14 -5.77
CA LEU A 52 -10.20 0.54 -5.03
C LEU A 52 -9.82 2.00 -5.31
N ARG A 53 -9.17 2.63 -4.32
CA ARG A 53 -8.66 3.99 -4.46
C ARG A 53 -7.41 4.00 -5.36
N ASN A 54 -7.47 4.81 -6.41
CA ASN A 54 -6.31 5.10 -7.24
C ASN A 54 -5.40 6.13 -6.55
N VAL A 55 -4.11 5.81 -6.48
CA VAL A 55 -3.10 6.66 -5.84
C VAL A 55 -1.88 6.79 -6.72
N TYR A 56 -1.11 7.86 -6.51
CA TYR A 56 0.15 8.12 -7.21
C TYR A 56 1.38 7.61 -6.47
N LYS A 57 1.20 7.27 -5.18
CA LYS A 57 2.21 6.81 -4.24
C LYS A 57 1.57 5.82 -3.27
N ILE A 58 2.26 4.73 -2.96
CA ILE A 58 1.92 3.72 -1.97
C ILE A 58 3.15 3.47 -1.10
N THR A 59 2.95 3.26 0.19
CA THR A 59 4.02 2.82 1.08
C THR A 59 3.93 1.31 1.23
N TYR A 60 4.96 0.60 0.79
CA TYR A 60 5.05 -0.86 0.87
C TYR A 60 6.26 -1.22 1.73
N LEU A 61 6.03 -1.95 2.82
CA LEU A 61 7.07 -2.36 3.78
C LEU A 61 7.95 -1.19 4.30
N GLY A 62 7.36 0.00 4.43
CA GLY A 62 8.07 1.21 4.86
C GLY A 62 8.82 1.93 3.74
N VAL A 63 8.82 1.40 2.51
CA VAL A 63 9.39 2.05 1.34
C VAL A 63 8.29 2.70 0.52
N ASN A 64 8.55 3.94 0.13
CA ASN A 64 7.66 4.72 -0.71
C ASN A 64 7.82 4.33 -2.18
N ILE A 65 6.79 3.70 -2.76
CA ILE A 65 6.72 3.33 -4.16
C ILE A 65 5.77 4.30 -4.87
N GLY A 66 6.21 4.91 -5.98
CA GLY A 66 5.39 5.84 -6.73
C GLY A 66 5.80 5.93 -8.19
N LEU A 67 4.98 6.62 -8.98
CA LEU A 67 5.23 6.83 -10.42
C LEU A 67 6.25 7.94 -10.72
N ARG A 68 6.82 8.53 -9.66
CA ARG A 68 7.84 9.56 -9.72
C ARG A 68 9.20 8.97 -9.34
N ILE A 69 10.26 9.64 -9.75
CA ILE A 69 11.61 9.38 -9.26
C ILE A 69 11.60 9.51 -7.73
N ILE A 70 12.15 8.50 -7.05
CA ILE A 70 12.35 8.48 -5.60
C ILE A 70 13.32 9.61 -5.25
N LYS A 71 12.90 10.52 -4.36
CA LYS A 71 13.73 11.64 -3.92
C LYS A 71 14.27 11.38 -2.51
N ALA A 72 15.25 12.18 -2.07
CA ALA A 72 15.81 12.07 -0.72
C ALA A 72 14.72 12.05 0.38
N TYR A 73 13.68 12.88 0.26
CA TYR A 73 12.55 12.91 1.21
C TYR A 73 11.79 11.56 1.31
N ASP A 74 11.76 10.75 0.24
CA ASP A 74 11.11 9.43 0.25
C ASP A 74 11.86 8.42 1.13
N ILE A 75 13.18 8.60 1.25
CA ILE A 75 14.11 7.76 2.00
C ILE A 75 14.28 8.28 3.44
N GLN A 76 14.01 9.56 3.68
CA GLN A 76 14.12 10.19 5.00
C GLN A 76 13.43 9.38 6.10
N PHE A 77 12.23 8.86 5.83
CA PHE A 77 11.51 8.00 6.77
C PHE A 77 12.30 6.76 7.21
N ILE A 78 13.06 6.15 6.30
CA ILE A 78 13.90 4.99 6.59
C ILE A 78 15.09 5.42 7.46
N LEU A 79 15.72 6.56 7.13
CA LEU A 79 16.82 7.12 7.89
C LEU A 79 16.39 7.48 9.31
N ASP A 80 15.25 8.17 9.47
CA ASP A 80 14.70 8.55 10.77
C ASP A 80 14.43 7.31 11.63
N LYS A 81 13.86 6.25 11.02
CA LYS A 81 13.64 4.98 11.71
C LYS A 81 14.96 4.32 12.12
N ALA A 82 15.97 4.30 11.26
CA ALA A 82 17.29 3.75 11.58
C ALA A 82 17.96 4.52 12.72
N MET A 83 17.97 5.86 12.64
CA MET A 83 18.51 6.74 13.67
C MET A 83 17.80 6.57 15.01
N HIS A 84 16.47 6.48 15.01
CA HIS A 84 15.71 6.21 16.23
C HIS A 84 16.11 4.87 16.87
N THR A 85 16.28 3.83 16.05
CA THR A 85 16.67 2.50 16.53
C THR A 85 18.08 2.51 17.11
N LEU A 86 19.03 3.17 16.42
CA LEU A 86 20.40 3.35 16.90
C LEU A 86 20.45 4.13 18.21
N ASN A 87 19.73 5.24 18.32
CA ASN A 87 19.67 6.03 19.55
C ASN A 87 19.09 5.23 20.72
N THR A 88 18.07 4.40 20.45
CA THR A 88 17.48 3.52 21.47
C THR A 88 18.46 2.44 21.93
N TRP A 89 19.31 1.93 21.04
CA TRP A 89 20.34 0.96 21.40
C TRP A 89 21.49 1.62 22.15
N ALA A 90 21.94 2.79 21.70
CA ALA A 90 22.98 3.56 22.37
C ALA A 90 22.57 3.93 23.80
N SER A 91 21.33 4.40 24.01
CA SER A 91 20.83 4.73 25.34
C SER A 91 20.76 3.51 26.26
N ARG A 92 20.34 2.36 25.74
CA ARG A 92 20.32 1.09 26.49
C ARG A 92 21.73 0.62 26.86
N LEU A 93 22.67 0.69 25.92
CA LEU A 93 24.06 0.29 26.15
C LEU A 93 24.71 1.18 27.23
N LEU A 94 24.51 2.50 27.12
CA LEU A 94 25.03 3.46 28.10
C LEU A 94 24.36 3.34 29.47
N SER A 95 23.09 2.91 29.53
CA SER A 95 22.42 2.66 30.82
C SER A 95 22.87 1.38 31.52
N LEU A 96 23.57 0.49 30.81
CA LEU A 96 24.12 -0.76 31.34
C LEU A 96 25.61 -0.64 31.72
N ALA A 97 26.24 0.50 31.42
CA ALA A 97 27.61 0.85 31.81
C ALA A 97 27.59 1.68 33.10
#